data_AF-A0A1Q9C5N8-F1
#
_entry.id   AF-A0A1Q9C5N8-F1
#
_cell.length_a   1.000
_cell.length_b   1.000
_cell.length_c   1.000
_cell.angle_alpha   90.00
_cell.angle_beta   90.00
_cell.angle_gamma   90.00
#
_symmetry.space_group_name_H-M   'P 1'
#
loop_
_entity.id
_entity.type
_entity.pdbx_description
1 polymer ?
#
loop_
_entity_poly.entity_id
_entity_poly.type
_entity_poly.pdbx_seq_one_letter_code
_entity_poly.pdbx_strand_id
1 'polypeptide(L)'
;MASKDPVKKDAQPGKQQYHHICNHDTSTYIIIFVIVIVIVVFVVIVIFVVNVIILVFITIIIIIIIIIIMTIIIIIIIILTTIINNPVMIIIISSIITTIIVVIIIIITTIINNPVMIIIISSIITTIIVVIIIIIIIIIITIVVIIIIIIVVAILIVIIMATVLKDKDDDGEGATDAMGRKVWDKDVYMEKAKQNIMFGPERIGRRKDPVIPLPSSQRTYLKRRSADLELEKTLGQTRVVTAHTIKPLQGGYWCSVCECLIKDSASYLEHVNGRRHNRNLGMNMKVEKIGVDRVKEKLKALKKEPEEVEVEDIAAKIQALEEQEEEKKRKKKEKKRKKKAGAGAEEAEDEGPEEKKLKAEGAEDAGEDAEEEEEAEETEEMKMLKAMGLPTGFG
;
A
#
# COMPACT_ATOMS: atom_id res chain seq x y z
N MET A 1 -73.94 42.64 -9.60
CA MET A 1 -73.02 41.93 -10.51
C MET A 1 -72.08 41.12 -9.64
N ALA A 2 -72.47 39.91 -9.28
CA ALA A 2 -72.12 38.66 -9.97
C ALA A 2 -70.72 38.15 -9.53
N SER A 3 -70.77 37.02 -8.83
CA SER A 3 -69.71 36.17 -8.29
C SER A 3 -68.50 35.93 -9.20
N LYS A 4 -67.34 35.67 -8.59
CA LYS A 4 -66.63 34.38 -8.72
C LYS A 4 -65.37 34.34 -7.86
N ASP A 5 -65.30 33.34 -6.99
CA ASP A 5 -64.07 32.83 -6.39
C ASP A 5 -63.10 32.31 -7.48
N PRO A 6 -61.82 32.18 -7.14
CA PRO A 6 -61.08 31.01 -7.60
C PRO A 6 -60.37 30.26 -6.46
N VAL A 7 -60.98 29.13 -6.10
CA VAL A 7 -60.41 27.77 -6.07
C VAL A 7 -58.94 27.63 -5.65
N LYS A 8 -58.78 27.09 -4.43
CA LYS A 8 -57.61 26.36 -3.93
C LYS A 8 -57.17 25.28 -4.95
N LYS A 9 -55.87 25.22 -5.27
CA LYS A 9 -55.26 24.06 -5.92
C LYS A 9 -54.39 23.32 -4.91
N ASP A 10 -54.70 22.05 -4.78
CA ASP A 10 -54.11 21.08 -3.89
C ASP A 10 -52.63 20.86 -4.20
N ALA A 11 -51.83 20.80 -3.14
CA ALA A 11 -50.44 20.39 -3.17
C ALA A 11 -50.37 18.87 -3.43
N GLN A 12 -49.69 18.48 -4.52
CA GLN A 12 -49.18 17.12 -4.68
C GLN A 12 -47.67 17.09 -4.38
N PRO A 13 -47.20 16.14 -3.54
CA PRO A 13 -45.80 15.99 -3.21
C PRO A 13 -45.09 15.08 -4.22
N GLY A 14 -43.81 15.36 -4.47
CA GLY A 14 -42.88 14.38 -5.03
C GLY A 14 -42.52 14.57 -6.49
N LYS A 15 -41.50 15.41 -6.74
CA LYS A 15 -40.44 15.09 -7.69
C LYS A 15 -39.10 15.53 -7.12
N GLN A 16 -38.20 14.58 -7.08
CA GLN A 16 -36.85 14.62 -6.55
C GLN A 16 -36.06 15.78 -7.17
N GLN A 17 -35.68 16.78 -6.37
CA GLN A 17 -34.51 17.59 -6.65
C GLN A 17 -33.31 16.82 -6.08
N TYR A 18 -32.63 16.07 -6.95
CA TYR A 18 -31.32 15.54 -6.63
C TYR A 18 -30.31 16.69 -6.58
N HIS A 19 -29.61 16.71 -5.46
CA HIS A 19 -28.45 17.49 -5.08
C HIS A 19 -27.51 17.87 -6.23
N HIS A 20 -27.37 19.18 -6.46
CA HIS A 20 -26.06 19.77 -6.70
C HIS A 20 -25.32 19.73 -5.37
N ILE A 21 -24.41 18.78 -5.12
CA ILE A 21 -23.34 18.90 -4.11
C ILE A 21 -22.27 17.82 -4.41
N CYS A 22 -21.04 18.33 -4.61
CA CYS A 22 -19.74 17.66 -4.51
C CYS A 22 -19.26 16.70 -5.62
N ASN A 23 -18.87 17.31 -6.75
CA ASN A 23 -17.88 16.80 -7.70
C ASN A 23 -16.41 16.96 -7.17
N HIS A 24 -16.21 16.90 -5.84
CA HIS A 24 -14.96 17.33 -5.18
C HIS A 24 -13.94 16.19 -4.99
N ASP A 25 -14.37 14.93 -5.07
CA ASP A 25 -13.48 13.78 -4.83
C ASP A 25 -12.77 13.31 -6.13
N THR A 26 -13.47 13.29 -7.27
CA THR A 26 -12.84 13.08 -8.58
C THR A 26 -11.89 14.22 -8.91
N SER A 27 -12.28 15.46 -8.61
CA SER A 27 -11.41 16.62 -8.81
C SER A 27 -10.17 16.54 -7.91
N THR A 28 -10.27 16.12 -6.64
CA THR A 28 -9.08 16.00 -5.78
C THR A 28 -8.12 14.91 -6.22
N TYR A 29 -8.59 13.73 -6.67
CA TYR A 29 -7.68 12.72 -7.25
C TYR A 29 -7.06 13.19 -8.57
N ILE A 30 -7.82 13.86 -9.43
CA ILE A 30 -7.31 14.46 -10.67
C ILE A 30 -6.29 15.57 -10.34
N ILE A 31 -6.54 16.38 -9.33
CA ILE A 31 -5.64 17.45 -8.87
C ILE A 31 -4.35 16.85 -8.30
N ILE A 32 -4.43 15.88 -7.39
CA ILE A 32 -3.26 15.20 -6.82
C ILE A 32 -2.45 14.52 -7.94
N PHE A 33 -3.14 13.92 -8.91
CA PHE A 33 -2.53 13.27 -10.06
C PHE A 33 -1.80 14.25 -10.99
N VAL A 34 -2.46 15.37 -11.32
CA VAL A 34 -1.84 16.47 -12.09
C VAL A 34 -0.65 17.03 -11.33
N ILE A 35 -0.74 17.18 -10.01
CA ILE A 35 0.38 17.62 -9.16
C ILE A 35 1.54 16.63 -9.24
N VAL A 36 1.31 15.32 -9.13
CA VAL A 36 2.35 14.30 -9.24
C VAL A 36 3.01 14.31 -10.62
N ILE A 37 2.22 14.42 -11.70
CA ILE A 37 2.77 14.54 -13.06
C ILE A 37 3.60 15.81 -13.20
N VAL A 38 3.10 16.95 -12.72
CA VAL A 38 3.82 18.23 -12.76
C VAL A 38 5.13 18.12 -11.98
N ILE A 39 5.15 17.46 -10.82
CA ILE A 39 6.36 17.22 -10.04
C ILE A 39 7.33 16.33 -10.80
N VAL A 40 6.89 15.20 -11.36
CA VAL A 40 7.76 14.29 -12.11
C VAL A 40 8.34 14.98 -13.35
N VAL A 41 7.50 15.70 -14.11
CA VAL A 41 7.94 16.47 -15.28
C VAL A 41 8.91 17.57 -14.85
N PHE A 42 8.64 18.27 -13.75
CA PHE A 42 9.55 19.28 -13.21
C PHE A 42 10.89 18.68 -12.81
N VAL A 43 10.91 17.54 -12.12
CA VAL A 43 12.14 16.82 -11.75
C VAL A 43 12.94 16.42 -13.00
N VAL A 44 12.28 15.87 -14.02
CA VAL A 44 12.93 15.50 -15.30
C VAL A 44 13.50 16.74 -16.00
N ILE A 45 12.75 17.85 -16.04
CA ILE A 45 13.22 19.11 -16.63
C ILE A 45 14.41 19.66 -15.84
N VAL A 46 14.37 19.64 -14.50
CA VAL A 46 15.48 20.10 -13.66
C VAL A 46 16.73 19.26 -13.92
N ILE A 47 16.61 17.93 -13.96
CA ILE A 47 17.73 17.03 -14.28
C ILE A 47 18.29 17.33 -15.68
N PHE A 48 17.42 17.53 -16.66
CA PHE A 48 17.82 17.88 -18.03
C PHE A 48 18.56 19.22 -18.07
N VAL A 49 18.03 20.26 -17.43
CA VAL A 49 18.63 21.59 -17.37
C VAL A 49 19.99 21.53 -16.66
N VAL A 50 20.10 20.82 -15.54
CA VAL A 50 21.36 20.63 -14.83
C VAL A 50 22.40 19.93 -15.72
N ASN A 51 22.00 18.87 -16.43
CA ASN A 51 22.90 18.17 -17.35
C ASN A 51 23.35 19.05 -18.52
N VAL A 52 22.45 19.86 -19.10
CA VAL A 52 22.80 20.82 -20.16
C VAL A 52 23.77 21.87 -19.64
N ILE A 53 23.55 22.41 -18.43
CA ILE A 53 24.46 23.37 -17.81
C ILE A 53 25.85 22.73 -17.61
N ILE A 54 25.91 21.51 -17.08
CA ILE A 54 27.18 20.78 -16.91
C ILE A 54 27.90 20.59 -18.25
N LEU A 55 27.19 20.19 -19.31
CA LEU A 55 27.77 20.05 -20.64
C LEU A 55 28.32 21.38 -21.17
N VAL A 56 27.58 22.48 -21.00
CA VAL A 56 28.05 23.82 -21.38
C VAL A 56 29.33 24.17 -20.62
N PHE A 57 29.39 23.95 -19.31
CA PHE A 57 30.61 24.18 -18.52
C PHE A 57 31.78 23.32 -19.01
N ILE A 58 31.57 22.03 -19.28
CA ILE A 58 32.60 21.15 -19.82
C ILE A 58 33.11 21.65 -21.18
N THR A 59 32.21 22.06 -22.08
CA THR A 59 32.62 22.59 -23.39
C THR A 59 33.41 23.90 -23.27
N ILE A 60 33.01 24.80 -22.36
CA ILE A 60 33.76 26.04 -22.08
C ILE A 60 35.15 25.70 -21.54
N ILE A 61 35.26 24.76 -20.59
CA ILE A 61 36.55 24.32 -20.04
C ILE A 61 37.43 23.73 -21.14
N ILE A 62 36.88 22.89 -22.03
CA ILE A 62 37.61 22.32 -23.16
C ILE A 62 38.09 23.42 -24.11
N ILE A 63 37.25 24.42 -24.43
CA ILE A 63 37.63 25.55 -25.27
C ILE A 63 38.77 26.36 -24.61
N ILE A 64 38.67 26.63 -23.31
CA ILE A 64 39.74 27.32 -22.56
C ILE A 64 41.04 26.52 -22.62
N ILE A 65 40.99 25.20 -22.40
CA ILE A 65 42.16 24.31 -22.50
C ILE A 65 42.75 24.37 -23.91
N ILE A 66 41.92 24.33 -24.97
CA ILE A 66 42.37 24.43 -26.36
C ILE A 66 43.04 25.79 -26.61
N ILE A 67 42.48 26.89 -26.14
CA ILE A 67 43.07 28.23 -26.28
C ILE A 67 44.42 28.31 -25.57
N ILE A 68 44.52 27.77 -24.35
CA ILE A 68 45.78 27.69 -23.60
C ILE A 68 46.81 26.86 -24.38
N ILE A 69 46.43 25.70 -24.90
CA ILE A 69 47.31 24.86 -25.71
C ILE A 69 47.75 25.60 -26.98
N MET A 70 46.84 26.25 -27.69
CA MET A 70 47.15 27.01 -28.92
C MET A 70 48.09 28.18 -28.64
N THR A 71 47.86 28.94 -27.56
CA THR A 71 48.77 30.03 -27.16
C THR A 71 50.15 29.51 -26.80
N ILE A 72 50.25 28.40 -26.07
CA ILE A 72 51.53 27.72 -25.79
C ILE A 72 52.21 27.31 -27.10
N ILE A 73 51.48 26.70 -28.04
CA ILE A 73 52.02 26.30 -29.36
C ILE A 73 52.55 27.51 -30.12
N ILE A 74 51.80 28.62 -30.17
CA ILE A 74 52.22 29.85 -30.84
C ILE A 74 53.50 30.41 -30.19
N ILE A 75 53.57 30.45 -28.86
CA ILE A 75 54.77 30.88 -28.13
C ILE A 75 55.96 29.98 -28.49
N ILE A 76 55.77 28.66 -28.52
CA ILE A 76 56.79 27.69 -28.92
C ILE A 76 57.26 27.96 -30.36
N ILE A 77 56.36 28.23 -31.29
CA ILE A 77 56.71 28.52 -32.69
C ILE A 77 57.50 29.84 -32.80
N ILE A 78 57.13 30.88 -32.04
CA ILE A 78 57.87 32.15 -32.00
C ILE A 78 59.28 31.93 -31.45
N ILE A 79 59.41 31.16 -30.37
CA ILE A 79 60.71 30.80 -29.81
C ILE A 79 61.53 30.00 -30.83
N LEU A 80 60.93 29.02 -31.52
CA LEU A 80 61.61 28.21 -32.51
C LEU A 80 62.07 29.02 -33.73
N THR A 81 61.27 29.96 -34.21
CA THR A 81 61.63 30.83 -35.35
C THR A 81 62.76 31.81 -34.99
N THR A 82 62.75 32.39 -33.78
CA THR A 82 63.86 33.24 -33.30
C THR A 82 65.16 32.47 -33.11
N ILE A 83 65.07 31.19 -32.72
CA ILE A 83 66.20 30.27 -32.64
C ILE A 83 66.77 29.95 -34.03
N ILE A 84 65.92 29.56 -34.98
CA ILE A 84 66.34 29.12 -36.32
C ILE A 84 67.02 30.25 -37.11
N ASN A 85 66.61 31.50 -36.92
CA ASN A 85 67.21 32.64 -37.63
C ASN A 85 68.65 32.96 -37.16
N ASN A 86 69.11 32.40 -36.04
CA ASN A 86 70.45 32.62 -35.50
C ASN A 86 71.34 31.39 -35.70
N PRO A 87 72.32 31.42 -36.63
CA PRO A 87 73.14 30.24 -36.97
C PRO A 87 74.00 29.75 -35.79
N VAL A 88 74.43 30.66 -34.91
CA VAL A 88 75.18 30.32 -33.67
C VAL A 88 74.29 29.57 -32.67
N MET A 89 73.01 29.96 -32.56
CA MET A 89 72.05 29.32 -31.64
C MET A 89 71.70 27.90 -32.09
N ILE A 90 71.62 27.63 -33.39
CA ILE A 90 71.37 26.28 -33.93
C ILE A 90 72.45 25.29 -33.48
N ILE A 91 73.72 25.67 -33.55
CA ILE A 91 74.84 24.81 -33.17
C ILE A 91 74.78 24.47 -31.67
N ILE A 92 74.58 25.50 -30.84
CA ILE A 92 74.45 25.36 -29.38
C ILE A 92 73.26 24.46 -29.03
N ILE A 93 72.12 24.66 -29.67
CA ILE A 93 70.90 23.89 -29.41
C ILE A 93 71.02 22.44 -29.90
N SER A 94 71.68 22.17 -31.02
CA SER A 94 71.92 20.77 -31.46
C SER A 94 72.81 20.01 -30.46
N SER A 95 73.81 20.68 -29.87
CA SER A 95 74.67 20.12 -28.83
C SER A 95 73.88 19.87 -27.53
N ILE A 96 73.02 20.82 -27.14
CA ILE A 96 72.15 20.67 -25.97
C ILE A 96 71.10 19.56 -26.21
N ILE A 97 70.49 19.49 -27.40
CA ILE A 97 69.51 18.45 -27.73
C ILE A 97 70.16 17.07 -27.72
N THR A 98 71.34 16.91 -28.32
CA THR A 98 72.04 15.61 -28.33
C THR A 98 72.43 15.18 -26.92
N THR A 99 72.92 16.08 -26.07
CA THR A 99 73.21 15.77 -24.66
C THR A 99 71.94 15.44 -23.88
N ILE A 100 70.85 16.20 -24.04
CA ILE A 100 69.55 15.90 -23.42
C ILE A 100 69.00 14.55 -23.88
N ILE A 101 69.06 14.23 -25.18
CA ILE A 101 68.60 12.95 -25.72
C ILE A 101 69.41 11.79 -25.11
N VAL A 102 70.73 11.92 -25.04
CA VAL A 102 71.59 10.90 -24.40
C VAL A 102 71.22 10.72 -22.93
N VAL A 103 71.01 11.81 -22.19
CA VAL A 103 70.57 11.77 -20.79
C VAL A 103 69.19 11.13 -20.66
N ILE A 104 68.22 11.47 -21.50
CA ILE A 104 66.87 10.86 -21.51
C ILE A 104 66.96 9.36 -21.82
N ILE A 105 67.77 8.95 -22.79
CA ILE A 105 67.96 7.53 -23.11
C ILE A 105 68.58 6.80 -21.90
N ILE A 106 69.55 7.40 -21.21
CA ILE A 106 70.12 6.84 -19.98
C ILE A 106 69.05 6.73 -18.88
N ILE A 107 68.21 7.74 -18.70
CA ILE A 107 67.12 7.72 -17.72
C ILE A 107 66.08 6.65 -18.07
N ILE A 108 65.64 6.57 -19.33
CA ILE A 108 64.67 5.56 -19.77
C ILE A 108 65.26 4.16 -19.61
N THR A 109 66.51 3.93 -20.00
CA THR A 109 67.17 2.63 -19.84
C THR A 109 67.38 2.27 -18.37
N THR A 110 67.67 3.22 -17.48
CA THR A 110 67.74 2.95 -16.04
C THR A 110 66.37 2.67 -15.41
N ILE A 111 65.30 3.33 -15.88
CA ILE A 111 63.93 3.05 -15.45
C ILE A 111 63.46 1.68 -15.94
N ILE A 112 63.72 1.34 -17.21
CA ILE A 112 63.32 0.04 -17.79
C ILE A 112 64.15 -1.11 -17.23
N ASN A 113 65.46 -0.92 -17.01
CA ASN A 113 66.29 -1.98 -16.45
C ASN A 113 66.04 -2.22 -14.95
N ASN A 114 65.33 -1.31 -14.27
CA ASN A 114 64.96 -1.49 -12.88
C ASN A 114 63.60 -2.22 -12.76
N PRO A 115 63.58 -3.51 -12.36
CA PRO A 115 62.35 -4.29 -12.31
C PRO A 115 61.32 -3.71 -11.33
N VAL A 116 61.76 -3.02 -10.27
CA VAL A 116 60.86 -2.39 -9.29
C VAL A 116 60.06 -1.24 -9.93
N MET A 117 60.71 -0.43 -10.77
CA MET A 117 60.05 0.70 -11.43
C MET A 117 59.01 0.25 -12.45
N ILE A 118 59.28 -0.84 -13.18
CA ILE A 118 58.30 -1.44 -14.10
C ILE A 118 57.04 -1.87 -13.34
N ILE A 119 57.20 -2.54 -12.19
CA ILE A 119 56.06 -3.01 -11.39
C ILE A 119 55.22 -1.82 -10.92
N ILE A 120 55.84 -0.76 -10.42
CA ILE A 120 55.15 0.45 -9.95
C ILE A 120 54.36 1.10 -11.10
N ILE A 121 54.98 1.29 -12.27
CA ILE A 121 54.31 1.89 -13.44
C ILE A 121 53.16 1.01 -13.91
N SER A 122 53.34 -0.31 -13.99
CA SER A 122 52.24 -1.22 -14.35
C SER A 122 51.10 -1.16 -13.35
N SER A 123 51.40 -1.05 -12.05
CA SER A 123 50.39 -0.93 -10.99
C SER A 123 49.58 0.35 -11.17
N ILE A 124 50.24 1.49 -11.41
CA ILE A 124 49.57 2.78 -11.62
C ILE A 124 48.71 2.75 -12.90
N ILE A 125 49.21 2.16 -13.98
CA ILE A 125 48.44 2.03 -15.22
C ILE A 125 47.20 1.16 -14.98
N THR A 126 47.35 0.03 -14.29
CA THR A 126 46.20 -0.84 -13.98
C THR A 126 45.17 -0.16 -13.09
N THR A 127 45.58 0.63 -12.09
CA THR A 127 44.63 1.36 -11.23
C THR A 127 43.88 2.44 -12.02
N ILE A 128 44.57 3.18 -12.89
CA ILE A 128 43.93 4.17 -13.77
C ILE A 128 42.91 3.49 -14.70
N ILE A 129 43.27 2.37 -15.32
CA ILE A 129 42.36 1.61 -16.19
C ILE A 129 41.13 1.14 -15.42
N VAL A 130 41.31 0.60 -14.21
CA VAL A 130 40.19 0.16 -13.36
C VAL A 130 39.26 1.32 -13.02
N VAL A 131 39.81 2.48 -12.66
CA VAL A 131 39.00 3.68 -12.36
C VAL A 131 38.21 4.14 -13.59
N ILE A 132 38.83 4.15 -14.77
CA ILE A 132 38.15 4.50 -16.04
C ILE A 132 37.00 3.51 -16.31
N ILE A 133 37.21 2.22 -16.13
CA ILE A 133 36.17 1.19 -16.30
C ILE A 133 35.00 1.42 -15.33
N ILE A 134 35.28 1.73 -14.06
CA ILE A 134 34.24 2.03 -13.07
C ILE A 134 33.41 3.25 -13.49
N ILE A 135 34.07 4.32 -13.96
CA ILE A 135 33.38 5.52 -14.43
C ILE A 135 32.47 5.20 -15.63
N ILE A 136 32.95 4.40 -16.59
CA ILE A 136 32.16 3.96 -17.74
C ILE A 136 30.94 3.15 -17.30
N ILE A 137 31.10 2.24 -16.33
CA ILE A 137 29.99 1.44 -15.80
C ILE A 137 28.95 2.34 -15.14
N ILE A 138 29.35 3.33 -14.34
CA ILE A 138 28.43 4.28 -13.71
C ILE A 138 27.64 5.06 -14.78
N ILE A 139 28.29 5.52 -15.84
CA ILE A 139 27.64 6.21 -16.95
C ILE A 139 26.63 5.30 -17.66
N ILE A 140 26.96 4.03 -17.88
CA ILE A 140 26.04 3.06 -18.49
C ILE A 140 24.81 2.85 -17.58
N ILE A 141 25.02 2.68 -16.27
CA ILE A 141 23.93 2.50 -15.30
C ILE A 141 23.00 3.72 -15.30
N THR A 142 23.53 4.94 -15.28
CA THR A 142 22.69 6.15 -15.29
C THR A 142 21.89 6.28 -16.57
N ILE A 143 22.46 5.96 -17.73
CA ILE A 143 21.74 5.93 -19.02
C ILE A 143 20.61 4.91 -18.98
N VAL A 144 20.85 3.70 -18.46
CA VAL A 144 19.83 2.65 -18.35
C VAL A 144 18.68 3.10 -17.43
N VAL A 145 18.97 3.72 -16.30
CA VAL A 145 17.95 4.24 -15.38
C VAL A 145 17.09 5.31 -16.06
N ILE A 146 17.71 6.23 -16.81
CA ILE A 146 16.99 7.26 -17.57
C ILE A 146 16.06 6.62 -18.61
N ILE A 147 16.54 5.60 -19.34
CA ILE A 147 15.71 4.87 -20.33
C ILE A 147 14.52 4.18 -19.65
N ILE A 148 14.73 3.54 -18.50
CA ILE A 148 13.65 2.91 -17.73
C ILE A 148 12.61 3.95 -17.30
N ILE A 149 13.04 5.11 -16.79
CA ILE A 149 12.13 6.20 -16.39
C ILE A 149 11.31 6.68 -17.59
N ILE A 150 11.93 6.86 -18.76
CA ILE A 150 11.23 7.26 -19.99
C ILE A 150 10.19 6.21 -20.39
N ILE A 151 10.53 4.92 -20.33
CA ILE A 151 9.60 3.83 -20.64
C ILE A 151 8.42 3.81 -19.67
N VAL A 152 8.68 3.95 -18.35
CA VAL A 152 7.63 3.99 -17.33
C VAL A 152 6.69 5.17 -17.56
N VAL A 153 7.23 6.36 -17.84
CA VAL A 153 6.44 7.55 -18.17
C VAL A 153 5.62 7.33 -19.44
N ALA A 154 6.19 6.73 -20.49
CA ALA A 154 5.47 6.41 -21.71
C ALA A 154 4.32 5.41 -21.47
N ILE A 155 4.56 4.35 -20.68
CA ILE A 155 3.53 3.38 -20.31
C ILE A 155 2.42 4.05 -19.49
N LEU A 156 2.77 4.90 -18.53
CA LEU A 156 1.79 5.68 -17.77
C LEU A 156 0.97 6.56 -18.70
N ILE A 157 1.58 7.28 -19.64
CA ILE A 157 0.87 8.10 -20.64
C ILE A 157 -0.11 7.23 -21.46
N VAL A 158 0.30 6.04 -21.88
CA VAL A 158 -0.58 5.12 -22.63
C VAL A 158 -1.74 4.63 -21.78
N ILE A 159 -1.50 4.24 -20.52
CA ILE A 159 -2.57 3.83 -19.59
C ILE A 159 -3.54 4.98 -19.36
N ILE A 160 -3.03 6.21 -19.18
CA ILE A 160 -3.86 7.40 -18.99
C ILE A 160 -4.68 7.69 -20.24
N MET A 161 -4.06 7.70 -21.42
CA MET A 161 -4.78 7.89 -22.69
C MET A 161 -5.85 6.82 -22.89
N ALA A 162 -5.57 5.56 -22.50
CA ALA A 162 -6.55 4.50 -22.53
C ALA A 162 -7.71 4.72 -21.54
N THR A 163 -7.45 5.29 -20.36
CA THR A 163 -8.53 5.65 -19.40
C THR A 163 -9.34 6.86 -19.86
N VAL A 164 -8.70 7.91 -20.38
CA VAL A 164 -9.35 9.14 -20.84
C VAL A 164 -10.16 8.91 -22.12
N LEU A 165 -9.68 8.07 -23.03
CA LEU A 165 -10.44 7.69 -24.23
C LEU A 165 -11.64 6.79 -23.87
N LYS A 166 -11.56 6.02 -22.79
CA LYS A 166 -12.65 5.12 -22.37
C LYS A 166 -13.86 5.83 -21.79
N ASP A 167 -13.69 7.05 -21.29
CA ASP A 167 -14.80 7.91 -20.86
C ASP A 167 -15.42 8.70 -22.03
N LYS A 168 -14.81 8.67 -23.23
CA LYS A 168 -15.25 9.47 -24.39
C LYS A 168 -16.18 8.72 -25.37
N ASP A 169 -16.55 7.48 -25.05
CA ASP A 169 -17.39 6.64 -25.91
C ASP A 169 -18.86 6.52 -25.44
N ASP A 170 -19.28 7.21 -24.36
CA ASP A 170 -20.65 7.07 -23.81
C ASP A 170 -21.41 8.38 -23.55
N ASP A 171 -20.98 9.51 -24.09
CA ASP A 171 -21.82 10.70 -24.31
C ASP A 171 -22.11 10.86 -25.80
N GLY A 172 -22.94 9.94 -26.31
CA GLY A 172 -23.69 10.17 -27.54
C GLY A 172 -24.67 11.33 -27.35
N GLU A 173 -24.15 12.55 -27.30
CA GLU A 173 -24.86 13.81 -27.34
C GLU A 173 -25.35 14.00 -28.78
N GLY A 174 -26.31 13.16 -29.17
CA GLY A 174 -27.03 13.34 -30.43
C GLY A 174 -27.69 14.70 -30.41
N ALA A 175 -27.43 15.51 -31.44
CA ALA A 175 -27.94 16.87 -31.56
C ALA A 175 -29.42 16.90 -31.18
N THR A 176 -29.80 17.74 -30.22
CA THR A 176 -31.20 17.93 -29.87
C THR A 176 -31.80 18.96 -30.80
N ASP A 177 -32.97 18.68 -31.40
CA ASP A 177 -33.74 19.69 -32.11
C ASP A 177 -34.11 20.85 -31.17
N ALA A 178 -34.53 21.99 -31.71
CA ALA A 178 -34.96 23.18 -30.94
C ALA A 178 -36.10 22.92 -29.92
N MET A 179 -36.66 21.71 -29.88
CA MET A 179 -37.68 21.23 -28.94
C MET A 179 -37.12 20.21 -27.91
N GLY A 180 -35.81 20.05 -27.80
CA GLY A 180 -35.14 19.17 -26.82
C GLY A 180 -35.28 17.67 -27.12
N ARG A 181 -35.65 17.29 -28.34
CA ARG A 181 -35.76 15.89 -28.77
C ARG A 181 -34.45 15.46 -29.43
N LYS A 182 -33.92 14.30 -29.01
CA LYS A 182 -32.69 13.73 -29.56
C LYS A 182 -32.88 13.35 -31.03
N VAL A 183 -32.13 13.99 -31.92
CA VAL A 183 -32.08 13.69 -33.34
C VAL A 183 -31.20 12.47 -33.54
N TRP A 184 -31.67 11.55 -34.36
CA TRP A 184 -30.93 10.35 -34.72
C TRP A 184 -30.10 10.62 -35.97
N ASP A 185 -28.79 10.72 -35.81
CA ASP A 185 -27.87 10.89 -36.95
C ASP A 185 -27.73 9.58 -37.72
N LYS A 186 -28.32 9.53 -38.93
CA LYS A 186 -28.42 8.32 -39.74
C LYS A 186 -27.07 7.65 -40.02
N ASP A 187 -26.02 8.43 -40.21
CA ASP A 187 -24.70 7.91 -40.57
C ASP A 187 -24.02 7.19 -39.41
N VAL A 188 -24.08 7.78 -38.20
CA VAL A 188 -23.56 7.17 -36.96
C VAL A 188 -24.26 5.85 -36.67
N TYR A 189 -25.58 5.79 -36.83
CA TYR A 189 -26.33 4.55 -36.61
C TYR A 189 -26.15 3.53 -37.75
N MET A 190 -25.91 3.95 -38.98
CA MET A 190 -25.54 3.04 -40.08
C MET A 190 -24.18 2.39 -39.84
N GLU A 191 -23.18 3.15 -39.39
CA GLU A 191 -21.87 2.61 -39.03
C GLU A 191 -21.95 1.69 -37.81
N LYS A 192 -22.70 2.08 -36.77
CA LYS A 192 -22.93 1.23 -35.59
C LYS A 192 -23.68 -0.06 -35.94
N ALA A 193 -24.62 -0.01 -36.88
CA ALA A 193 -25.30 -1.19 -37.41
C ALA A 193 -24.33 -2.09 -38.20
N LYS A 194 -23.48 -1.52 -39.06
CA LYS A 194 -22.44 -2.27 -39.80
C LYS A 194 -21.44 -2.93 -38.84
N GLN A 195 -20.99 -2.21 -37.80
CA GLN A 195 -20.11 -2.74 -36.77
C GLN A 195 -20.76 -3.88 -35.99
N ASN A 196 -22.03 -3.74 -35.59
CA ASN A 196 -22.77 -4.82 -34.93
C ASN A 196 -22.98 -6.06 -35.82
N ILE A 197 -23.10 -5.88 -37.14
CA ILE A 197 -23.19 -6.99 -38.10
C ILE A 197 -21.83 -7.68 -38.27
N MET A 198 -20.72 -6.93 -38.32
CA MET A 198 -19.38 -7.49 -38.49
C MET A 198 -18.83 -8.14 -37.21
N PHE A 199 -19.02 -7.52 -36.05
CA PHE A 199 -18.37 -7.91 -34.79
C PHE A 199 -19.36 -8.46 -33.73
N GLY A 200 -20.65 -8.52 -34.06
CA GLY A 200 -21.73 -8.86 -33.12
C GLY A 200 -22.16 -7.66 -32.28
N PRO A 201 -23.33 -7.70 -31.60
CA PRO A 201 -23.82 -6.59 -30.80
C PRO A 201 -22.80 -6.28 -29.69
N GLU A 202 -22.32 -5.04 -29.69
CA GLU A 202 -21.45 -4.52 -28.64
C GLU A 202 -22.15 -4.70 -27.29
N ARG A 203 -21.55 -5.50 -26.40
CA ARG A 203 -22.19 -5.93 -25.15
C ARG A 203 -22.06 -4.84 -24.07
N ILE A 204 -22.54 -3.64 -24.37
CA ILE A 204 -22.57 -2.53 -23.43
C ILE A 204 -23.47 -2.95 -22.25
N GLY A 205 -22.88 -3.10 -21.06
CA GLY A 205 -23.58 -3.46 -19.84
C GLY A 205 -23.54 -4.94 -19.41
N ARG A 206 -22.75 -5.81 -20.04
CA ARG A 206 -22.56 -7.16 -19.50
C ARG A 206 -21.68 -7.05 -18.24
N ARG A 207 -22.25 -7.37 -17.06
CA ARG A 207 -21.48 -7.76 -15.85
C ARG A 207 -20.28 -8.57 -16.33
N LYS A 208 -19.04 -8.23 -15.88
CA LYS A 208 -17.81 -9.04 -16.11
C LYS A 208 -18.22 -10.49 -16.31
N ASP A 209 -17.90 -11.07 -17.48
CA ASP A 209 -18.34 -12.42 -17.82
C ASP A 209 -18.20 -13.29 -16.56
N PRO A 210 -19.29 -13.93 -16.09
CA PRO A 210 -19.27 -14.61 -14.80
C PRO A 210 -18.10 -15.56 -14.85
N VAL A 211 -17.12 -15.36 -13.96
CA VAL A 211 -15.92 -16.20 -13.88
C VAL A 211 -16.42 -17.63 -13.93
N ILE A 212 -16.27 -18.30 -15.06
CA ILE A 212 -16.82 -19.63 -15.26
C ILE A 212 -15.89 -20.50 -14.44
N PRO A 213 -16.32 -20.95 -13.25
CA PRO A 213 -15.41 -21.66 -12.39
C PRO A 213 -15.09 -22.98 -13.07
N LEU A 214 -13.81 -23.40 -13.04
CA LEU A 214 -13.34 -24.60 -13.73
C LEU A 214 -14.32 -25.76 -13.55
N PRO A 215 -14.52 -26.62 -14.58
CA PRO A 215 -15.39 -27.78 -14.47
C PRO A 215 -15.01 -28.63 -13.26
N SER A 216 -16.00 -29.29 -12.64
CA SER A 216 -15.81 -29.94 -11.33
C SER A 216 -14.68 -30.99 -11.31
N SER A 217 -14.31 -31.56 -12.45
CA SER A 217 -13.23 -32.54 -12.61
C SER A 217 -11.84 -31.93 -12.47
N GLN A 218 -11.68 -30.63 -12.76
CA GLN A 218 -10.41 -29.91 -12.70
C GLN A 218 -10.18 -29.19 -11.37
N ARG A 219 -11.14 -29.27 -10.43
CA ARG A 219 -11.05 -28.61 -9.12
C ARG A 219 -10.25 -29.44 -8.13
N THR A 220 -9.37 -28.78 -7.38
CA THR A 220 -8.58 -29.42 -6.33
C THR A 220 -9.43 -29.72 -5.09
N TYR A 221 -9.01 -30.70 -4.28
CA TYR A 221 -9.67 -30.98 -2.99
C TYR A 221 -9.48 -29.83 -2.01
N LEU A 222 -10.41 -29.70 -1.05
CA LEU A 222 -10.32 -28.68 -0.01
C LEU A 222 -9.05 -28.85 0.82
N LYS A 223 -8.28 -27.77 0.95
CA LYS A 223 -7.07 -27.71 1.78
C LYS A 223 -7.32 -26.83 3.01
N ARG A 224 -6.59 -27.11 4.09
CA ARG A 224 -6.54 -26.23 5.27
C ARG A 224 -5.89 -24.90 4.85
N ARG A 225 -6.42 -23.77 5.34
CA ARG A 225 -5.83 -22.45 5.16
C ARG A 225 -4.46 -22.40 5.84
N SER A 226 -3.45 -21.87 5.15
CA SER A 226 -2.08 -21.75 5.66
C SER A 226 -1.75 -20.36 6.24
N ALA A 227 -2.57 -19.35 5.93
CA ALA A 227 -2.38 -17.97 6.37
C ALA A 227 -3.57 -17.52 7.21
N ASP A 228 -3.30 -16.76 8.28
CA ASP A 228 -4.34 -16.20 9.12
C ASP A 228 -4.98 -14.99 8.45
N LEU A 229 -6.27 -14.75 8.73
CA LEU A 229 -7.08 -13.72 8.06
C LEU A 229 -6.98 -12.33 8.73
N GLU A 230 -6.13 -12.18 9.76
CA GLU A 230 -5.79 -10.92 10.42
C GLU A 230 -7.01 -9.99 10.64
N LEU A 231 -8.06 -10.52 11.27
CA LEU A 231 -9.34 -9.83 11.48
C LEU A 231 -9.26 -8.66 12.48
N GLU A 232 -8.15 -8.59 13.22
CA GLU A 232 -7.93 -7.65 14.34
C GLU A 232 -7.32 -6.31 13.91
N LYS A 233 -6.81 -6.23 12.67
CA LYS A 233 -6.09 -5.04 12.16
C LYS A 233 -6.85 -3.73 12.23
N THR A 234 -8.17 -3.80 12.23
CA THR A 234 -9.07 -2.64 12.19
C THR A 234 -9.83 -2.44 13.49
N LEU A 235 -9.46 -3.15 14.57
CA LEU A 235 -10.07 -2.95 15.88
C LEU A 235 -9.71 -1.55 16.42
N GLY A 236 -10.70 -0.83 16.95
CA GLY A 236 -10.54 0.51 17.50
C GLY A 236 -10.37 1.64 16.46
N GLN A 237 -10.43 1.35 15.15
CA GLN A 237 -10.33 2.38 14.11
C GLN A 237 -11.70 2.77 13.58
N THR A 238 -12.12 4.01 13.84
CA THR A 238 -13.33 4.60 13.23
C THR A 238 -12.95 5.27 11.91
N ARG A 239 -13.65 4.93 10.82
CA ARG A 239 -13.44 5.53 9.48
C ARG A 239 -14.76 6.06 8.95
N VAL A 240 -14.75 7.30 8.44
CA VAL A 240 -15.91 7.92 7.81
C VAL A 240 -16.04 7.38 6.40
N VAL A 241 -17.21 6.80 6.09
CA VAL A 241 -17.51 6.20 4.79
C VAL A 241 -18.40 7.13 4.00
N THR A 242 -17.87 7.72 2.91
CA THR A 242 -18.66 8.50 1.94
C THR A 242 -19.10 7.63 0.76
N ALA A 243 -20.13 8.04 0.02
CA ALA A 243 -20.67 7.28 -1.12
C ALA A 243 -19.66 7.07 -2.28
N HIS A 244 -18.59 7.88 -2.33
CA HIS A 244 -17.54 7.81 -3.35
C HIS A 244 -16.33 6.96 -2.92
N THR A 245 -16.32 6.43 -1.69
CA THR A 245 -15.24 5.54 -1.24
C THR A 245 -15.22 4.25 -2.07
N ILE A 246 -14.02 3.87 -2.54
CA ILE A 246 -13.83 2.61 -3.27
C ILE A 246 -14.23 1.46 -2.34
N LYS A 247 -14.98 0.47 -2.85
CA LYS A 247 -15.53 -0.66 -2.08
C LYS A 247 -14.60 -1.32 -1.05
N PRO A 248 -13.29 -1.60 -1.30
CA PRO A 248 -12.40 -2.19 -0.29
C PRO A 248 -12.03 -1.21 0.84
N LEU A 249 -12.20 0.08 0.63
CA LEU A 249 -11.97 1.14 1.62
C LEU A 249 -13.23 1.52 2.41
N GLN A 250 -14.39 0.98 2.03
CA GLN A 250 -15.72 1.37 2.51
C GLN A 250 -16.05 0.86 3.94
N GLY A 251 -15.05 0.45 4.72
CA GLY A 251 -15.21 -0.12 6.06
C GLY A 251 -15.79 -1.54 6.05
N GLY A 252 -15.19 -2.45 6.82
CA GLY A 252 -15.53 -3.88 6.83
C GLY A 252 -14.50 -4.77 6.14
N TYR A 253 -14.81 -6.05 6.02
CA TYR A 253 -13.94 -7.07 5.45
C TYR A 253 -14.17 -7.22 3.94
N TRP A 254 -13.11 -7.05 3.16
CA TRP A 254 -13.17 -7.14 1.70
C TRP A 254 -12.69 -8.50 1.20
N CYS A 255 -13.52 -9.16 0.38
CA CYS A 255 -13.12 -10.40 -0.31
C CYS A 255 -12.71 -10.12 -1.76
N SER A 256 -11.43 -10.32 -2.10
CA SER A 256 -10.90 -10.12 -3.46
C SER A 256 -11.43 -11.13 -4.49
N VAL A 257 -11.77 -12.34 -4.05
CA VAL A 257 -12.22 -13.45 -4.91
C VAL A 257 -13.68 -13.28 -5.35
N CYS A 258 -14.51 -12.71 -4.48
CA CYS A 258 -15.95 -12.55 -4.71
C CYS A 258 -16.35 -11.10 -5.04
N GLU A 259 -15.42 -10.15 -4.94
CA GLU A 259 -15.62 -8.71 -5.14
C GLU A 259 -16.79 -8.16 -4.29
N CYS A 260 -16.89 -8.60 -3.03
CA CYS A 260 -17.93 -8.18 -2.10
C CYS A 260 -17.37 -7.67 -0.77
N LEU A 261 -18.05 -6.68 -0.20
CA LEU A 261 -17.79 -6.12 1.11
C LEU A 261 -18.72 -6.76 2.13
N ILE A 262 -18.16 -7.24 3.24
CA ILE A 262 -18.89 -7.88 4.34
C ILE A 262 -18.58 -7.12 5.60
N LYS A 263 -19.61 -6.72 6.34
CA LYS A 263 -19.46 -5.81 7.49
C LYS A 263 -19.02 -6.54 8.76
N ASP A 264 -19.51 -7.76 8.97
CA ASP A 264 -19.25 -8.53 10.19
C ASP A 264 -18.15 -9.57 9.99
N SER A 265 -17.38 -9.84 11.05
CA SER A 265 -16.30 -10.82 11.05
C SER A 265 -16.81 -12.26 10.92
N ALA A 266 -17.89 -12.60 11.62
CA ALA A 266 -18.54 -13.92 11.54
C ALA A 266 -19.07 -14.18 10.12
N SER A 267 -19.78 -13.21 9.55
CA SER A 267 -20.28 -13.25 8.17
C SER A 267 -19.14 -13.37 7.14
N TYR A 268 -17.99 -12.74 7.39
CA TYR A 268 -16.82 -12.85 6.52
C TYR A 268 -16.18 -14.24 6.59
N LEU A 269 -16.08 -14.83 7.79
CA LEU A 269 -15.59 -16.20 7.96
C LEU A 269 -16.48 -17.23 7.27
N GLU A 270 -17.81 -17.10 7.39
CA GLU A 270 -18.77 -17.95 6.68
C GLU A 270 -18.62 -17.77 5.16
N HIS A 271 -18.43 -16.53 4.69
CA HIS A 271 -18.24 -16.26 3.28
C HIS A 271 -16.99 -16.92 2.69
N VAL A 272 -15.84 -16.80 3.37
CA VAL A 272 -14.58 -17.42 2.93
C VAL A 272 -14.71 -18.95 2.91
N ASN A 273 -15.47 -19.52 3.86
CA ASN A 273 -15.75 -20.96 3.88
C ASN A 273 -16.90 -21.37 2.95
N GLY A 274 -17.56 -20.42 2.30
CA GLY A 274 -18.72 -20.65 1.46
C GLY A 274 -18.41 -21.43 0.18
N ARG A 275 -19.37 -22.23 -0.28
CA ARG A 275 -19.25 -23.05 -1.50
C ARG A 275 -18.95 -22.22 -2.76
N ARG A 276 -19.42 -20.97 -2.81
CA ARG A 276 -19.19 -20.04 -3.92
C ARG A 276 -17.75 -19.51 -3.93
N HIS A 277 -17.25 -19.06 -2.78
CA HIS A 277 -15.88 -18.59 -2.64
C HIS A 277 -14.87 -19.69 -2.99
N ASN A 278 -15.04 -20.88 -2.41
CA ASN A 278 -14.19 -22.04 -2.68
C ASN A 278 -14.22 -22.50 -4.14
N ARG A 279 -15.39 -22.36 -4.79
CA ARG A 279 -15.54 -22.65 -6.23
C ARG A 279 -14.76 -21.66 -7.11
N ASN A 280 -14.76 -20.38 -6.75
CA ASN A 280 -13.99 -19.36 -7.45
C ASN A 280 -12.48 -19.52 -7.25
N LEU A 281 -12.06 -20.03 -6.08
CA LEU A 281 -10.66 -20.44 -5.81
C LEU A 281 -10.23 -21.71 -6.56
N GLY A 282 -11.14 -22.40 -7.26
CA GLY A 282 -10.85 -23.66 -7.96
C GLY A 282 -10.76 -24.88 -7.03
N MET A 283 -11.30 -24.78 -5.81
CA MET A 283 -11.41 -25.89 -4.87
C MET A 283 -12.81 -26.52 -4.89
N ASN A 284 -12.88 -27.81 -4.58
CA ASN A 284 -14.11 -28.52 -4.31
C ASN A 284 -14.29 -28.66 -2.79
N MET A 285 -15.52 -28.63 -2.30
CA MET A 285 -15.82 -28.79 -0.87
C MET A 285 -15.63 -30.22 -0.37
N LYS A 286 -15.14 -31.12 -1.21
CA LYS A 286 -14.76 -32.49 -0.84
C LYS A 286 -13.35 -32.47 -0.27
N VAL A 287 -13.19 -33.08 0.89
CA VAL A 287 -11.88 -33.31 1.52
C VAL A 287 -11.24 -34.58 0.92
N GLU A 288 -9.93 -34.58 0.79
CA GLU A 288 -9.15 -35.75 0.38
C GLU A 288 -9.32 -36.90 1.40
N LYS A 289 -9.58 -38.11 0.92
CA LYS A 289 -9.57 -39.29 1.79
C LYS A 289 -8.13 -39.67 2.09
N ILE A 290 -7.73 -39.53 3.35
CA ILE A 290 -6.37 -39.79 3.80
C ILE A 290 -6.28 -41.18 4.43
N GLY A 291 -5.24 -41.94 4.11
CA GLY A 291 -4.96 -43.26 4.71
C GLY A 291 -4.45 -43.17 6.16
N VAL A 292 -4.51 -44.29 6.88
CA VAL A 292 -4.15 -44.38 8.31
C VAL A 292 -2.73 -43.94 8.62
N ASP A 293 -1.79 -44.14 7.70
CA ASP A 293 -0.37 -43.86 7.96
C ASP A 293 -0.06 -42.35 7.99
N ARG A 294 -0.66 -41.56 7.09
CA ARG A 294 -0.56 -40.08 7.11
C ARG A 294 -1.23 -39.47 8.35
N VAL A 295 -2.26 -40.13 8.90
CA VAL A 295 -2.86 -39.74 10.19
C VAL A 295 -1.90 -40.04 11.34
N LYS A 296 -1.25 -41.21 11.36
CA LYS A 296 -0.22 -41.54 12.37
C LYS A 296 0.95 -40.57 12.34
N GLU A 297 1.42 -40.17 11.16
CA GLU A 297 2.49 -39.18 11.00
C GLU A 297 2.09 -37.80 11.52
N LYS A 298 0.89 -37.32 11.16
CA LYS A 298 0.38 -36.05 11.70
C LYS A 298 0.16 -36.09 13.21
N LEU A 299 -0.36 -37.20 13.75
CA LEU A 299 -0.51 -37.36 15.20
C LEU A 299 0.84 -37.40 15.91
N LYS A 300 1.87 -38.01 15.30
CA LYS A 300 3.24 -37.95 15.83
C LYS A 300 3.82 -36.54 15.78
N ALA A 301 3.55 -35.78 14.72
CA ALA A 301 3.97 -34.38 14.61
C ALA A 301 3.29 -33.50 15.68
N LEU A 302 1.96 -33.59 15.82
CA LEU A 302 1.20 -32.85 16.82
C LEU A 302 1.57 -33.25 18.26
N LYS A 303 1.92 -34.52 18.51
CA LYS A 303 2.44 -34.98 19.81
C LYS A 303 3.87 -34.51 20.11
N LYS A 304 4.64 -34.10 19.09
CA LYS A 304 5.95 -33.47 19.25
C LYS A 304 5.86 -31.96 19.38
N GLU A 305 4.68 -31.39 19.11
CA GLU A 305 4.37 -29.97 19.20
C GLU A 305 3.45 -29.57 20.38
N PRO A 306 3.38 -30.28 21.54
CA PRO A 306 3.18 -29.54 22.77
C PRO A 306 4.48 -28.76 22.96
N GLU A 307 4.43 -27.49 22.58
CA GLU A 307 5.25 -26.45 23.17
C GLU A 307 5.48 -26.80 24.65
N GLU A 308 6.72 -26.67 25.11
CA GLU A 308 7.11 -26.76 26.51
C GLU A 308 6.30 -25.72 27.29
N VAL A 309 5.03 -26.02 27.57
CA VAL A 309 4.36 -25.43 28.71
C VAL A 309 5.12 -26.03 29.86
N GLU A 310 6.14 -25.30 30.30
CA GLU A 310 6.97 -25.63 31.44
C GLU A 310 6.03 -26.15 32.51
N VAL A 311 6.26 -27.37 32.98
CA VAL A 311 5.41 -27.99 34.00
C VAL A 311 5.29 -27.09 35.24
N GLU A 312 6.26 -26.17 35.40
CA GLU A 312 6.32 -25.08 36.36
C GLU A 312 5.18 -24.05 36.19
N ASP A 313 4.81 -23.66 34.97
CA ASP A 313 3.73 -22.69 34.70
C ASP A 313 2.34 -23.29 34.97
N ILE A 314 2.15 -24.59 34.72
CA ILE A 314 0.91 -25.29 35.05
C ILE A 314 0.79 -25.46 36.57
N ALA A 315 1.86 -25.84 37.25
CA ALA A 315 1.89 -25.98 38.71
C ALA A 315 1.67 -24.62 39.42
N ALA A 316 2.29 -23.55 38.94
CA ALA A 316 2.08 -22.19 39.45
C ALA A 316 0.62 -21.73 39.25
N LYS A 317 0.02 -22.06 38.11
CA LYS A 317 -1.38 -21.72 37.82
C LYS A 317 -2.38 -22.52 38.67
N ILE A 318 -2.05 -23.77 39.01
CA ILE A 318 -2.85 -24.59 39.94
C ILE A 318 -2.76 -24.02 41.37
N GLN A 319 -1.56 -23.67 41.85
CA GLN A 319 -1.39 -23.06 43.17
C GLN A 319 -2.10 -21.70 43.29
N ALA A 320 -2.02 -20.85 42.26
CA ALA A 320 -2.71 -19.56 42.25
C ALA A 320 -4.25 -19.73 42.32
N LEU A 321 -4.81 -20.77 41.71
CA LEU A 321 -6.24 -21.07 41.79
C LEU A 321 -6.65 -21.60 43.18
N GLU A 322 -5.83 -22.46 43.79
CA GLU A 322 -6.07 -22.95 45.16
C GLU A 322 -6.01 -21.81 46.18
N GLU A 323 -5.04 -20.90 46.06
CA GLU A 323 -4.89 -19.75 46.96
C GLU A 323 -6.06 -18.77 46.85
N GLN A 324 -6.56 -18.54 45.63
CA GLN A 324 -7.78 -17.75 45.40
C GLN A 324 -9.04 -18.42 46.00
N GLU A 325 -9.13 -19.75 45.96
CA GLU A 325 -10.22 -20.47 46.61
C GLU A 325 -10.16 -20.38 48.13
N GLU A 326 -8.96 -20.51 48.72
CA GLU A 326 -8.77 -20.38 50.16
C GLU A 326 -9.08 -18.98 50.65
N GLU A 327 -8.66 -17.95 49.90
CA GLU A 327 -8.97 -16.56 50.24
C GLU A 327 -10.47 -16.28 50.16
N LYS A 328 -11.17 -16.81 49.14
CA LYS A 328 -12.64 -16.76 49.05
C LYS A 328 -13.31 -17.48 50.21
N LYS A 329 -12.79 -18.65 50.63
CA LYS A 329 -13.29 -19.39 51.81
C LYS A 329 -13.03 -18.61 53.11
N ARG A 330 -11.88 -17.94 53.26
CA ARG A 330 -11.56 -17.07 54.40
C ARG A 330 -12.46 -15.84 54.46
N LYS A 331 -12.64 -15.14 53.33
CA LYS A 331 -13.57 -13.99 53.21
C LYS A 331 -15.01 -14.41 53.55
N LYS A 332 -15.46 -15.59 53.13
CA LYS A 332 -16.78 -16.15 53.52
C LYS A 332 -16.87 -16.45 55.03
N LYS A 333 -15.83 -17.03 55.64
CA LYS A 333 -15.78 -17.29 57.10
C LYS A 333 -15.75 -15.99 57.91
N GLU A 334 -15.02 -14.98 57.45
CA GLU A 334 -14.95 -13.67 58.11
C GLU A 334 -16.26 -12.90 58.00
N LYS A 335 -16.91 -12.90 56.82
CA LYS A 335 -18.28 -12.38 56.65
C LYS A 335 -19.27 -13.09 57.58
N LYS A 336 -19.16 -14.41 57.76
CA LYS A 336 -20.00 -15.17 58.72
C LYS A 336 -19.71 -14.81 60.18
N ARG A 337 -18.45 -14.54 60.56
CA ARG A 337 -18.09 -14.09 61.92
C ARG A 337 -18.54 -12.65 62.21
N LYS A 338 -18.41 -11.75 61.24
CA LYS A 338 -18.91 -10.36 61.32
C LYS A 338 -20.44 -10.32 61.45
N LYS A 339 -21.18 -11.14 60.70
CA LYS A 339 -22.63 -11.29 60.87
C LYS A 339 -23.04 -11.84 62.24
N LYS A 340 -22.24 -12.74 62.83
CA LYS A 340 -22.47 -13.26 64.20
C LYS A 340 -22.10 -12.27 65.31
N ALA A 341 -21.18 -11.34 65.06
CA ALA A 341 -20.79 -10.30 66.01
C ALA A 341 -21.68 -9.04 65.93
N GLY A 342 -22.25 -8.74 64.77
CA GLY A 342 -23.18 -7.61 64.57
C GLY A 342 -24.61 -7.87 65.04
N ALA A 343 -25.02 -9.13 65.20
CA ALA A 343 -26.35 -9.48 65.74
C ALA A 343 -26.47 -9.36 67.28
N GLY A 344 -25.47 -8.77 67.95
CA GLY A 344 -25.44 -8.62 69.41
C GLY A 344 -25.53 -7.19 69.93
N ALA A 345 -25.70 -6.19 69.06
CA ALA A 345 -25.76 -4.79 69.47
C ALA A 345 -26.59 -3.94 68.50
N GLU A 346 -27.91 -4.05 68.59
CA GLU A 346 -28.85 -3.09 68.00
C GLU A 346 -30.17 -3.16 68.80
N GLU A 347 -30.37 -2.23 69.74
CA GLU A 347 -31.69 -1.74 70.16
C GLU A 347 -31.58 -0.24 70.50
N ALA A 348 -32.63 0.51 70.15
CA ALA A 348 -32.89 1.96 70.26
C ALA A 348 -32.49 2.80 69.02
N GLU A 349 -33.45 3.08 68.12
CA GLU A 349 -34.32 4.30 68.09
C GLU A 349 -33.63 5.44 67.30
N ASP A 350 -34.22 6.29 66.45
CA ASP A 350 -35.58 6.59 65.97
C ASP A 350 -35.48 7.77 64.95
N GLU A 351 -36.54 7.99 64.16
CA GLU A 351 -36.98 9.20 63.40
C GLU A 351 -36.25 9.72 62.13
N GLY A 352 -37.04 9.92 61.04
CA GLY A 352 -36.74 10.74 59.84
C GLY A 352 -37.11 12.23 60.04
N PRO A 353 -37.64 13.01 59.05
CA PRO A 353 -37.63 12.97 57.58
C PRO A 353 -37.37 14.37 56.92
N GLU A 354 -37.47 14.52 55.59
CA GLU A 354 -38.22 15.58 54.84
C GLU A 354 -37.65 16.01 53.45
N GLU A 355 -38.62 16.33 52.59
CA GLU A 355 -38.59 16.57 51.14
C GLU A 355 -38.24 18.01 50.71
N LYS A 356 -37.86 18.19 49.43
CA LYS A 356 -38.50 19.17 48.51
C LYS A 356 -37.99 19.09 47.06
N LYS A 357 -38.93 18.91 46.12
CA LYS A 357 -38.78 19.11 44.67
C LYS A 357 -38.99 20.59 44.30
N LEU A 358 -38.29 21.11 43.28
CA LEU A 358 -38.84 21.96 42.22
C LEU A 358 -37.84 22.22 41.06
N LYS A 359 -38.29 21.79 39.87
CA LYS A 359 -37.95 22.05 38.45
C LYS A 359 -36.82 23.03 38.06
N ALA A 360 -36.01 22.60 37.08
CA ALA A 360 -35.65 23.37 35.88
C ALA A 360 -35.26 22.41 34.72
N GLU A 361 -35.83 22.64 33.53
CA GLU A 361 -35.50 21.96 32.27
C GLU A 361 -34.26 22.62 31.63
N GLY A 362 -33.37 21.81 31.02
CA GLY A 362 -32.36 22.31 30.09
C GLY A 362 -31.10 21.45 29.96
N ALA A 363 -30.93 20.87 28.76
CA ALA A 363 -29.66 20.51 28.10
C ALA A 363 -28.82 19.31 28.61
N GLU A 364 -28.89 18.23 27.82
CA GLU A 364 -27.75 17.51 27.20
C GLU A 364 -26.72 16.83 28.13
N ASP A 365 -27.16 15.70 28.68
CA ASP A 365 -26.55 14.35 28.69
C ASP A 365 -25.02 14.24 28.53
N ALA A 366 -24.34 14.20 29.67
CA ALA A 366 -23.10 13.48 29.89
C ALA A 366 -23.46 12.17 30.61
N GLY A 367 -22.98 11.04 30.09
CA GLY A 367 -23.52 9.72 30.41
C GLY A 367 -23.16 9.13 31.77
N GLU A 368 -23.76 7.98 32.06
CA GLU A 368 -23.15 6.87 32.80
C GLU A 368 -24.03 5.61 32.67
N ASP A 369 -23.35 4.48 32.48
CA ASP A 369 -23.87 3.13 32.44
C ASP A 369 -24.37 2.69 33.82
N ALA A 370 -25.54 2.05 33.87
CA ALA A 370 -25.98 1.25 35.02
C ALA A 370 -26.97 0.17 34.56
N GLU A 371 -26.45 -1.01 34.21
CA GLU A 371 -27.24 -2.24 34.15
C GLU A 371 -27.17 -2.94 35.52
N GLU A 372 -28.33 -3.20 36.10
CA GLU A 372 -28.56 -4.00 37.30
C GLU A 372 -28.30 -5.49 37.00
N GLU A 373 -27.43 -6.15 37.78
CA GLU A 373 -27.35 -7.61 37.84
C GLU A 373 -28.04 -8.12 39.11
N GLU A 374 -29.14 -8.87 38.94
CA GLU A 374 -29.73 -9.72 39.97
C GLU A 374 -28.87 -11.00 40.14
N GLU A 375 -28.19 -11.15 41.28
CA GLU A 375 -27.53 -12.41 41.64
C GLU A 375 -28.56 -13.47 42.11
N ALA A 376 -28.82 -14.49 41.29
CA ALA A 376 -29.51 -15.71 41.71
C ALA A 376 -28.49 -16.72 42.30
N GLU A 377 -28.81 -17.29 43.48
CA GLU A 377 -27.97 -18.26 44.19
C GLU A 377 -27.72 -19.55 43.38
N GLU A 378 -26.49 -19.73 42.87
CA GLU A 378 -26.05 -20.98 42.22
C GLU A 378 -25.97 -22.16 43.22
N THR A 379 -26.77 -23.20 43.00
CA THR A 379 -26.77 -24.46 43.76
C THR A 379 -25.45 -25.24 43.58
N GLU A 380 -25.05 -26.05 44.57
CA GLU A 380 -23.76 -26.77 44.58
C GLU A 380 -23.60 -27.76 43.42
N GLU A 381 -24.72 -28.23 42.85
CA GLU A 381 -24.73 -29.11 41.69
C GLU A 381 -24.18 -28.42 40.43
N MET A 382 -24.56 -27.16 40.16
CA MET A 382 -24.01 -26.40 39.03
C MET A 382 -22.50 -26.16 39.15
N LYS A 383 -22.00 -26.00 40.38
CA LYS A 383 -20.56 -25.85 40.63
C LYS A 383 -19.79 -27.14 40.32
N MET A 384 -20.35 -28.31 40.64
CA MET A 384 -19.72 -29.59 40.29
C MET A 384 -19.76 -29.87 38.79
N LEU A 385 -20.86 -29.53 38.09
CA LEU A 385 -20.93 -29.70 36.64
C LEU A 385 -19.94 -28.80 35.88
N LYS A 386 -19.74 -27.57 36.36
CA LYS A 386 -18.77 -26.62 35.80
C LYS A 386 -17.32 -27.08 36.00
N ALA A 387 -17.02 -27.71 37.14
CA ALA A 387 -15.70 -28.27 37.43
C ALA A 387 -15.35 -29.50 36.56
N MET A 388 -16.34 -30.22 36.04
CA MET A 388 -16.14 -31.34 35.10
C MET A 388 -16.08 -30.91 33.62
N GLY A 389 -16.14 -29.60 33.33
CA GLY A 389 -15.95 -29.06 31.98
C GLY A 389 -17.10 -29.32 31.01
N LEU A 390 -18.31 -29.59 31.51
CA LEU A 390 -19.50 -29.66 30.67
C LEU A 390 -20.20 -28.28 30.61
N PRO A 391 -20.64 -27.81 29.44
CA PRO A 391 -21.29 -26.52 29.30
C PRO A 391 -22.67 -26.54 29.96
N THR A 392 -22.82 -25.83 31.08
CA THR A 392 -24.09 -25.61 31.77
C THR A 392 -24.78 -24.38 31.18
N GLY A 393 -25.45 -24.59 30.04
CA GLY A 393 -26.29 -23.57 29.38
C GLY A 393 -26.21 -23.66 27.87
N PHE A 394 -27.28 -24.16 27.24
CA PHE A 394 -27.60 -23.83 25.86
C PHE A 394 -28.67 -22.74 25.91
N GLY A 395 -28.26 -21.51 25.59
CA GLY A 395 -29.11 -20.33 25.43
C GLY A 395 -28.41 -19.39 24.49
#